data_AF-A0A3P8ITF5-F1
#
_entry.id   AF-A0A3P8ITF5-F1
#
_cell.length_a   1.000
_cell.length_b   1.000
_cell.length_c   1.000
_cell.angle_alpha   90.00
_cell.angle_beta   90.00
_cell.angle_gamma   90.00
#
_symmetry.space_group_name_H-M   'P 1'
#
loop_
_entity.id
_entity.type
_entity.pdbx_description
1 polymer ?
#
loop_
_entity_poly.entity_id
_entity_poly.type
_entity_poly.pdbx_seq_one_letter_code
_entity_poly.pdbx_strand_id
1 'polypeptide(L)' 'MYRTFNCGRRHGYRTAPEAVDSALALLNEKGENAWKIGYIKASDSEQRVVIE' A
#
# COMPACT_ATOMS: atom_id res chain seq x y z
N MET A 1 16.70 -3.24 -5.82
CA MET A 1 15.85 -4.26 -5.16
C MET A 1 14.37 -4.07 -5.43
N TYR A 2 13.76 -2.91 -5.14
CA TYR A 2 12.31 -2.67 -5.28
C TYR A 2 11.69 -2.81 -6.69
N ARG A 3 12.51 -3.03 -7.73
CA ARG A 3 12.06 -3.31 -9.11
C ARG A 3 12.17 -4.79 -9.50
N THR A 4 12.67 -5.65 -8.61
CA THR A 4 12.94 -7.07 -8.87
C THR A 4 12.40 -7.96 -7.76
N PHE A 5 12.52 -7.52 -6.51
CA PHE A 5 11.98 -8.20 -5.34
C PHE A 5 10.82 -7.42 -4.74
N ASN A 6 9.87 -8.15 -4.19
CA ASN A 6 8.70 -7.58 -3.51
C ASN A 6 9.02 -7.01 -2.12
N CYS A 7 10.24 -7.26 -1.62
CA CYS A 7 10.76 -6.74 -0.35
C CYS A 7 9.79 -6.96 0.83
N GLY A 8 9.21 -8.17 0.94
CA GLY A 8 8.35 -8.56 2.06
C GLY A 8 6.87 -8.18 1.91
N ARG A 9 6.47 -7.57 0.78
CA ARG A 9 5.07 -7.23 0.49
C ARG A 9 4.65 -7.80 -0.87
N ARG A 10 3.84 -8.86 -0.88
CA ARG A 10 3.41 -9.52 -2.11
C ARG A 10 2.20 -8.85 -2.77
N HIS A 11 1.34 -8.20 -1.98
CA HIS A 11 0.09 -7.62 -2.47
C HIS A 11 -0.11 -6.20 -1.94
N GLY A 12 -0.76 -5.35 -2.74
CA GLY A 12 -1.11 -3.99 -2.38
C GLY A 12 -2.52 -3.64 -2.82
N TYR A 13 -3.30 -3.01 -1.94
CA TYR A 13 -4.67 -2.59 -2.20
C TYR A 13 -4.76 -1.06 -2.23
N ARG A 14 -5.64 -0.54 -3.09
CA ARG A 14 -6.04 0.87 -3.07
C ARG A 14 -7.48 0.96 -2.57
N THR A 15 -7.70 1.83 -1.60
CA THR A 15 -9.00 2.07 -0.97
C THR A 15 -9.18 3.58 -0.78
N ALA A 16 -10.43 4.00 -0.62
CA ALA A 16 -10.74 5.35 -0.17
C ALA A 16 -10.15 5.58 1.25
N PRO A 17 -9.72 6.81 1.57
CA PRO A 17 -9.08 7.11 2.86
C PRO A 17 -9.93 6.71 4.09
N GLU A 18 -11.23 6.88 3.99
CA GLU A 18 -12.21 6.58 5.05
C GLU A 18 -12.40 5.09 5.33
N ALA A 19 -12.06 4.22 4.37
CA ALA A 19 -12.21 2.77 4.51
C ALA A 19 -10.90 2.06 4.88
N VAL A 20 -9.80 2.80 5.09
CA VAL A 20 -8.48 2.23 5.41
C VAL A 20 -8.53 1.43 6.71
N ASP A 21 -9.07 2.01 7.79
CA ASP A 21 -9.05 1.37 9.11
C ASP A 21 -9.90 0.10 9.14
N SER A 22 -11.07 0.13 8.50
CA SER A 22 -11.93 -1.06 8.36
C SER A 22 -11.27 -2.15 7.53
N ALA A 23 -10.55 -1.80 6.46
CA ALA A 23 -9.86 -2.76 5.61
C ALA A 23 -8.66 -3.38 6.33
N LEU A 24 -7.90 -2.59 7.08
CA LEU A 24 -6.78 -3.09 7.90
C LEU A 24 -7.27 -4.02 9.00
N ALA A 25 -8.36 -3.67 9.69
CA ALA A 25 -8.94 -4.53 10.71
C ALA A 25 -9.34 -5.90 10.13
N LEU A 26 -10.06 -5.90 9.00
CA LEU A 26 -10.46 -7.13 8.33
C LEU A 26 -9.27 -8.00 7.91
N LEU A 27 -8.25 -7.40 7.29
CA LEU A 27 -7.08 -8.15 6.84
C LEU A 27 -6.29 -8.75 8.01
N ASN A 28 -6.08 -7.98 9.07
CA ASN A 28 -5.39 -8.45 10.26
C ASN A 28 -6.20 -9.53 11.01
N GLU A 29 -7.54 -9.44 11.03
CA GLU A 29 -8.41 -10.48 11.57
C GLU A 29 -8.29 -11.80 10.79
N LYS A 30 -8.07 -11.73 9.47
CA LYS A 30 -7.82 -12.90 8.62
C LYS A 30 -6.41 -13.47 8.76
N GLY A 31 -5.56 -12.89 9.60
CA GLY A 31 -4.18 -13.33 9.83
C GLY A 31 -3.18 -12.79 8.82
N GLU A 32 -3.58 -11.86 7.95
CA GLU A 32 -2.65 -11.15 7.08
C GLU A 32 -1.90 -10.06 7.87
N ASN A 33 -0.67 -9.74 7.47
CA ASN A 33 0.05 -8.59 8.02
C ASN A 33 -0.17 -7.37 7.11
N ALA A 34 -1.16 -6.54 7.44
CA ALA A 34 -1.57 -5.40 6.63
C ALA A 34 -1.31 -4.06 7.33
N TRP A 35 -0.71 -3.12 6.60
CA TRP A 35 -0.50 -1.75 7.05
C TRP A 35 -0.57 -0.75 5.89
N LYS A 36 -0.81 0.53 6.22
CA LYS A 36 -0.82 1.60 5.23
C LYS A 36 0.61 1.90 4.76
N ILE A 37 0.90 1.64 3.49
CA ILE A 37 2.25 1.82 2.90
C ILE A 37 2.49 3.19 2.27
N GLY A 38 1.43 3.98 2.06
CA GLY A 38 1.50 5.26 1.36
C GLY A 38 0.13 5.76 0.93
N TYR A 39 0.15 6.73 0.02
CA TYR A 39 -1.05 7.33 -0.59
C TYR A 39 -0.78 7.67 -2.05
N ILE A 40 -1.85 7.88 -2.83
CA ILE A 40 -1.73 8.30 -4.23
C ILE A 40 -2.06 9.77 -4.35
N LYS A 41 -1.22 10.47 -5.09
CA LYS A 41 -1.37 11.88 -5.43
C LYS A 41 -1.29 12.03 -6.94
N ALA A 42 -2.09 12.94 -7.50
CA ALA A 42 -1.93 13.35 -8.88
C ALA A 42 -0.54 13.98 -9.06
N SER A 43 0.18 13.56 -10.10
CA SER A 43 1.50 14.06 -10.43
C SER A 43 1.71 13.91 -11.92
N ASP A 44 2.33 14.90 -12.55
CA ASP A 44 2.73 14.87 -13.96
C ASP A 44 4.24 14.61 -14.12
N SER A 45 4.95 14.37 -13.02
CA SER A 45 6.38 14.04 -13.02
C SER A 45 6.65 12.68 -13.69
N GLU A 46 7.83 12.54 -14.30
CA GLU A 46 8.33 11.25 -14.79
C GLU A 46 8.47 10.23 -13.65
N GLN A 47 8.79 10.69 -12.43
CA GLN A 47 8.80 9.83 -11.25
C GLN A 47 7.37 9.63 -10.71
N ARG A 48 6.86 8.43 -10.95
CA ARG A 48 5.50 8.00 -10.52
C ARG A 48 5.46 7.30 -9.17
N VAL A 49 6.61 6.90 -8.62
CA VAL A 49 6.73 6.24 -7.31
C VAL A 49 7.95 6.80 -6.59
N VAL A 50 7.72 7.33 -5.39
CA VAL A 50 8.75 7.85 -4.48
C VAL A 50 8.66 7.04 -3.19
N ILE A 51 9.81 6.58 -2.68
CA ILE A 51 9.95 5.88 -1.40
C ILE A 51 10.87 6.75 -0.56
N GLU A 52 10.33 7.35 0.52
CA GLU A 52 11.06 8.17 1.50
C GLU A 52 11.35 7.37 2.78
#